data_AF-A0A8S0FZL4-F1
#
_entry.id   AF-A0A8S0FZL4-F1
#
_cell.length_a   1.000
_cell.length_b   1.000
_cell.length_c   1.000
_cell.angle_alpha   90.00
_cell.angle_beta   90.00
_cell.angle_gamma   90.00
#
_symmetry.space_group_name_H-M   'P 1'
#
loop_
_entity.id
_entity.type
_entity.pdbx_description
1 polymer ?
#
loop_
_entity_poly.entity_id
_entity_poly.type
_entity_poly.pdbx_seq_one_letter_code
_entity_poly.pdbx_strand_id
1 'polypeptide(L)'
;MNGDARRALNTLEMMADMAEVDDSGKRVLKPELLTEIAGERSARFDNKGDRFYDLISALHKSVRGSAPDAALYWYARIITAGGDPLYVARRCLAIASEDVGNADPRAMQVAIAAWDCFTRVGPAEGERAIAQAIVYLACAPKSNGRYVLSTLRLKPRWPMLANVRIMTCRFICVMRRRN
;
A
#
# COMPACT_ATOMS: atom_id res chain seq x y z
N MET A 1 18.16 6.43 20.85
CA MET A 1 19.23 6.11 19.88
C MET A 1 19.26 4.59 19.73
N ASN A 2 18.81 4.04 18.59
CA ASN A 2 18.89 2.59 18.34
C ASN A 2 20.37 2.24 18.16
N GLY A 3 20.94 1.48 19.11
CA GLY A 3 22.36 1.10 19.22
C GLY A 3 22.88 0.18 18.12
N ASP A 4 22.58 0.51 16.86
CA ASP A 4 23.02 -0.21 15.68
C ASP A 4 24.41 0.31 15.27
N ALA A 5 25.45 -0.38 15.75
CA ALA A 5 26.86 -0.01 15.54
C ALA A 5 27.23 0.08 14.05
N ARG A 6 26.59 -0.72 13.18
CA ARG A 6 26.81 -0.67 11.73
C ARG A 6 26.33 0.67 11.14
N ARG A 7 25.17 1.14 11.58
CA ARG A 7 24.64 2.45 11.16
C ARG A 7 25.53 3.61 11.63
N ALA A 8 26.09 3.52 12.84
CA ALA A 8 27.01 4.51 13.34
C ALA A 8 28.29 4.56 12.48
N LEU A 9 28.87 3.40 12.17
CA LEU A 9 30.09 3.30 11.36
C LEU A 9 29.88 3.84 9.94
N ASN A 10 28.80 3.44 9.27
CA ASN A 10 28.50 3.92 7.92
C ASN A 10 28.29 5.44 7.88
N THR A 11 27.68 6.00 8.93
CA THR A 11 27.47 7.45 9.02
C THR A 11 28.80 8.18 9.22
N LEU A 12 29.70 7.62 10.04
CA LEU A 12 31.05 8.17 10.23
C LEU A 12 31.88 8.13 8.94
N GLU A 13 31.79 7.04 8.17
CA GLU A 13 32.48 6.88 6.89
C GLU A 13 32.02 7.94 5.87
N MET A 14 30.70 8.13 5.72
CA MET A 14 30.14 9.20 4.89
C MET A 14 30.58 10.60 5.34
N MET A 15 30.67 10.83 6.66
CA MET A 15 31.19 12.10 7.19
C MET A 15 32.68 12.29 6.84
N ALA A 16 33.48 11.24 6.87
CA ALA A 16 34.90 11.30 6.54
C ALA A 16 35.16 11.53 5.04
N ASP A 17 34.26 11.05 4.18
CA ASP A 17 34.31 11.27 2.73
C ASP A 17 33.88 12.69 2.34
N MET A 18 32.87 13.25 3.02
CA MET A 18 32.35 14.60 2.75
C MET A 18 33.12 15.72 3.47
N ALA A 19 33.92 15.41 4.48
CA ALA A 19 34.67 16.43 5.22
C ALA A 19 35.80 17.02 4.36
N GLU A 20 35.77 18.35 4.21
CA GLU A 20 36.86 19.07 3.55
C GLU A 20 38.17 18.95 4.33
N VAL A 21 39.27 18.94 3.58
CA VAL A 21 40.62 18.91 4.13
C VAL A 21 41.03 20.35 4.43
N ASP A 22 41.39 20.63 5.68
CA ASP A 22 41.92 21.94 6.05
C ASP A 22 43.32 22.19 5.47
N ASP A 23 43.80 23.43 5.55
CA ASP A 23 45.14 23.83 5.08
C ASP A 23 46.29 23.07 5.77
N SER A 24 46.00 22.36 6.87
CA SER A 24 46.94 21.50 7.60
C SER A 24 46.86 20.01 7.23
N GLY A 25 46.03 19.65 6.25
CA GLY A 25 45.85 18.28 5.79
C GLY A 25 44.94 17.43 6.68
N LYS A 26 44.24 18.01 7.66
CA LYS A 26 43.33 17.30 8.57
C LYS A 26 41.87 17.44 8.13
N ARG A 27 41.09 16.38 8.37
CA ARG A 27 39.63 16.38 8.19
C ARG A 27 38.97 16.54 9.55
N VAL A 28 38.21 17.61 9.73
CA VAL A 28 37.47 17.89 10.96
C VAL A 28 36.01 17.55 10.75
N LEU A 29 35.51 16.53 11.45
CA LEU A 29 34.10 16.13 11.40
C LEU A 29 33.27 17.08 12.25
N LYS A 30 32.59 18.04 11.61
CA LYS A 30 31.75 19.01 12.30
C LYS A 30 30.31 18.49 12.50
N PRO A 31 29.60 18.91 13.56
CA PRO A 31 28.20 18.55 13.79
C PRO A 31 27.25 19.00 12.67
N GLU A 32 27.58 20.09 11.96
CA GLU A 32 26.78 20.56 10.83
C GLU A 32 26.76 19.53 9.69
N LEU A 33 27.90 18.86 9.45
CA LEU A 33 28.05 17.81 8.44
C LEU A 33 27.17 16.58 8.75
N LEU A 34 27.03 16.24 10.04
CA LEU A 34 26.12 15.20 10.50
C LEU A 34 24.67 15.57 10.17
N THR A 35 24.32 16.83 10.37
CA THR A 35 22.97 17.36 10.12
C THR A 35 22.64 17.37 8.63
N GLU A 36 23.63 17.64 7.78
CA GLU A 36 23.52 17.58 6.32
C GLU A 36 23.35 16.14 5.81
N ILE A 37 24.16 15.19 6.30
CA ILE A 37 24.05 13.77 5.94
C ILE A 37 22.75 13.13 6.47
N ALA A 38 22.35 13.49 7.69
CA ALA A 38 21.08 13.06 8.27
C ALA A 38 19.88 13.70 7.53
N GLY A 39 20.01 14.97 7.17
CA GLY A 39 19.04 15.74 6.40
C GLY A 39 18.84 15.19 5.00
N GLU A 40 19.91 14.87 4.26
CA GLU A 40 19.83 14.20 2.95
C GLU A 40 19.15 12.84 3.03
N ARG A 41 19.46 12.02 4.06
CA ARG A 41 18.79 10.72 4.24
C ARG A 41 17.31 10.87 4.53
N SER A 42 16.92 11.87 5.33
CA SER A 42 15.52 12.18 5.61
C SER A 42 14.81 12.77 4.39
N ALA A 43 15.50 13.57 3.56
CA ALA A 43 14.96 14.16 2.33
C ALA A 43 14.85 13.13 1.19
N ARG A 44 15.71 12.10 1.15
CA ARG A 44 15.64 11.00 0.18
C ARG A 44 14.42 10.09 0.36
N PHE A 45 13.77 10.13 1.53
CA PHE A 45 12.51 9.45 1.79
C PHE A 45 11.39 10.44 2.09
N ASP A 46 11.05 11.23 1.07
CA ASP A 46 9.74 11.84 1.02
C ASP A 46 8.71 10.72 0.79
N ASN A 47 7.84 10.49 1.78
CA ASN A 47 6.67 9.60 1.70
C ASN A 47 5.67 10.00 0.60
N LYS A 48 5.96 11.03 -0.20
CA LYS A 48 5.21 11.49 -1.37
C LYS A 48 6.04 11.64 -2.65
N GLY A 49 7.31 11.23 -2.66
CA GLY A 49 8.16 11.30 -3.86
C GLY A 49 7.88 10.17 -4.87
N ASP A 50 8.30 10.35 -6.12
CA ASP A 50 8.14 9.37 -7.22
C ASP A 50 8.65 7.97 -6.86
N ARG A 51 9.77 7.90 -6.13
CA ARG A 51 10.38 6.63 -5.68
C ARG A 51 9.47 5.84 -4.75
N PHE A 52 8.64 6.48 -3.93
CA PHE A 52 7.68 5.78 -3.08
C PHE A 52 6.57 5.13 -3.92
N TYR A 53 6.07 5.85 -4.93
CA TYR A 53 5.08 5.32 -5.86
C TYR A 53 5.63 4.16 -6.69
N ASP A 54 6.90 4.20 -7.07
CA ASP A 54 7.56 3.08 -7.76
C ASP A 54 7.60 1.82 -6.89
N LEU A 55 7.93 1.94 -5.60
CA LEU A 55 7.92 0.81 -4.66
C LEU A 55 6.51 0.21 -4.50
N ILE A 56 5.50 1.06 -4.34
CA ILE A 56 4.10 0.62 -4.24
C ILE A 56 3.63 -0.05 -5.53
N SER A 57 4.01 0.50 -6.68
CA SER A 57 3.71 -0.05 -8.00
C SER A 57 4.36 -1.43 -8.18
N ALA A 58 5.63 -1.58 -7.78
CA ALA A 58 6.36 -2.83 -7.81
C ALA A 58 5.74 -3.89 -6.88
N LEU A 59 5.32 -3.50 -5.67
CA LEU A 59 4.57 -4.36 -4.75
C LEU A 59 3.28 -4.87 -5.42
N HIS A 60 2.44 -3.97 -5.94
CA HIS A 60 1.17 -4.34 -6.57
C HIS A 60 1.38 -5.28 -7.76
N LYS A 61 2.33 -4.97 -8.65
CA LYS A 61 2.68 -5.82 -9.80
C LYS A 61 3.18 -7.20 -9.38
N SER A 62 3.96 -7.27 -8.29
CA SER A 62 4.46 -8.55 -7.76
C SER A 62 3.32 -9.43 -7.24
N VAL A 63 2.35 -8.84 -6.53
CA VAL A 63 1.16 -9.54 -6.06
C VAL A 63 0.29 -10.01 -7.24
N ARG A 64 0.07 -9.15 -8.24
CA ARG A 64 -0.64 -9.49 -9.48
C ARG A 64 0.04 -10.62 -10.25
N GLY A 65 1.37 -10.60 -10.31
CA GLY A 65 2.20 -11.63 -10.93
C GLY A 65 2.38 -12.90 -10.09
N SER A 66 1.68 -13.03 -8.96
CA SER A 66 1.74 -14.18 -8.06
C SER A 66 3.15 -14.51 -7.56
N ALA A 67 3.96 -13.47 -7.30
CA ALA A 67 5.32 -13.60 -6.76
C ALA A 67 5.37 -13.18 -5.28
N PRO A 68 5.12 -14.10 -4.32
CA PRO A 68 5.02 -13.76 -2.90
C PRO A 68 6.34 -13.24 -2.32
N ASP A 69 7.49 -13.83 -2.70
CA ASP A 69 8.80 -13.42 -2.20
C ASP A 69 9.15 -12.00 -2.65
N ALA A 70 8.89 -11.67 -3.92
CA ALA A 70 9.09 -10.33 -4.46
C ALA A 70 8.15 -9.32 -3.80
N ALA A 71 6.89 -9.70 -3.54
CA ALA A 71 5.93 -8.84 -2.85
C ALA A 71 6.40 -8.52 -1.41
N LEU A 72 6.88 -9.52 -0.66
CA LEU A 72 7.45 -9.30 0.67
C LEU A 72 8.72 -8.44 0.63
N TYR A 73 9.58 -8.63 -0.38
CA TYR A 73 10.76 -7.79 -0.57
C TYR A 73 10.38 -6.32 -0.76
N TRP A 74 9.43 -6.00 -1.64
CA TRP A 74 8.99 -4.62 -1.85
C TRP A 74 8.29 -4.06 -0.60
N TYR A 75 7.51 -4.87 0.11
CA TYR A 75 6.90 -4.47 1.37
C TYR A 75 7.96 -4.12 2.43
N ALA A 76 8.98 -4.95 2.63
CA ALA A 76 10.08 -4.68 3.54
C ALA A 76 10.82 -3.39 3.16
N ARG A 77 11.01 -3.13 1.85
CA ARG A 77 11.58 -1.87 1.36
C ARG A 77 10.72 -0.66 1.68
N ILE A 78 9.39 -0.77 1.63
CA ILE A 78 8.44 0.30 1.99
C ILE A 78 8.45 0.57 3.50
N ILE A 79 8.57 -0.46 4.35
CA ILE A 79 8.61 -0.29 5.80
C ILE A 79 9.94 0.31 6.26
N THR A 80 11.07 -0.23 5.77
CA THR A 80 12.41 0.28 6.11
C THR A 80 12.65 1.71 5.65
N ALA A 81 11.91 2.12 4.62
CA ALA A 81 11.80 3.47 4.10
C ALA A 81 11.03 4.46 4.99
N GLY A 82 10.32 3.99 6.01
CA GLY A 82 9.41 4.82 6.82
C GLY A 82 8.06 5.08 6.17
N GLY A 83 7.65 4.25 5.21
CA GLY A 83 6.32 4.28 4.60
C GLY A 83 5.23 3.84 5.57
N ASP A 84 4.06 4.47 5.48
CA ASP A 84 2.89 4.12 6.31
C ASP A 84 2.36 2.70 5.97
N PRO A 85 2.37 1.74 6.92
CA PRO A 85 1.84 0.39 6.69
C PRO A 85 0.34 0.40 6.34
N LEU A 86 -0.44 1.35 6.87
CA LEU A 86 -1.86 1.47 6.54
C LEU A 86 -2.08 1.89 5.09
N TYR A 87 -1.12 2.59 4.48
CA TYR A 87 -1.14 2.86 3.05
C TYR A 87 -1.06 1.56 2.25
N VAL A 88 -0.20 0.64 2.67
CA VAL A 88 -0.10 -0.69 2.05
C VAL A 88 -1.38 -1.50 2.28
N ALA A 89 -1.96 -1.46 3.49
CA ALA A 89 -3.23 -2.13 3.78
C ALA A 89 -4.38 -1.64 2.88
N ARG A 90 -4.47 -0.33 2.60
CA ARG A 90 -5.41 0.23 1.60
C ARG A 90 -5.20 -0.37 0.21
N ARG A 91 -3.94 -0.54 -0.20
CA ARG A 91 -3.61 -1.15 -1.50
C ARG A 91 -3.95 -2.64 -1.54
N CYS A 92 -3.81 -3.37 -0.43
CA CYS A 92 -4.26 -4.75 -0.33
C CYS A 92 -5.77 -4.90 -0.58
N LEU A 93 -6.61 -3.99 -0.06
CA LEU A 93 -8.05 -3.99 -0.33
C LEU A 93 -8.36 -3.74 -1.82
N ALA A 94 -7.64 -2.81 -2.45
CA ALA A 94 -7.76 -2.57 -3.89
C ALA A 94 -7.42 -3.83 -4.70
N ILE A 95 -6.26 -4.45 -4.42
CA ILE A 95 -5.80 -5.70 -5.06
C ILE A 95 -6.80 -6.84 -4.86
N ALA A 96 -7.37 -6.98 -3.66
CA ALA A 96 -8.37 -8.00 -3.38
C ALA A 96 -9.61 -7.85 -4.27
N SER A 97 -10.02 -6.62 -4.61
CA SER A 97 -11.15 -6.38 -5.52
C SER A 97 -10.79 -6.41 -7.00
N GLU A 98 -9.59 -5.94 -7.37
CA GLU A 98 -9.14 -5.73 -8.75
C GLU A 98 -8.56 -7.00 -9.36
N ASP A 99 -7.62 -7.65 -8.66
CA ASP A 99 -6.81 -8.75 -9.20
C ASP A 99 -7.28 -10.13 -8.76
N VAL A 100 -7.84 -10.25 -7.54
CA VAL A 100 -8.38 -11.51 -7.02
C VAL A 100 -9.89 -11.61 -7.31
N GLY A 101 -10.64 -10.58 -6.91
CA GLY A 101 -12.09 -10.50 -7.14
C GLY A 101 -12.84 -11.71 -6.60
N ASN A 102 -13.77 -12.24 -7.40
CA ASN A 102 -14.59 -13.39 -6.99
C ASN A 102 -13.93 -14.75 -7.25
N ALA A 103 -12.68 -14.80 -7.75
CA ALA A 103 -11.95 -16.07 -7.77
C ALA A 103 -11.68 -16.57 -6.36
N ASP A 104 -11.43 -15.66 -5.41
CA ASP A 104 -11.47 -15.94 -3.98
C ASP A 104 -12.05 -14.75 -3.20
N PRO A 105 -13.37 -14.74 -2.95
CA PRO A 105 -14.04 -13.65 -2.24
C PRO A 105 -13.50 -13.40 -0.81
N ARG A 106 -12.84 -14.40 -0.20
CA ARG A 106 -12.29 -14.28 1.16
C ARG A 106 -11.07 -13.37 1.22
N ALA A 107 -10.43 -13.09 0.09
CA ALA A 107 -9.29 -12.17 0.00
C ALA A 107 -9.60 -10.78 0.60
N MET A 108 -10.83 -10.28 0.39
CA MET A 108 -11.26 -9.02 1.00
C MET A 108 -11.29 -9.11 2.52
N GLN A 109 -11.81 -10.22 3.07
CA GLN A 109 -11.89 -10.43 4.52
C GLN A 109 -10.50 -10.56 5.15
N VAL A 110 -9.57 -11.24 4.49
CA VAL A 110 -8.17 -11.36 4.96
C VAL A 110 -7.50 -9.99 5.03
N ALA A 111 -7.68 -9.14 4.01
CA ALA A 111 -7.13 -7.79 4.01
C ALA A 111 -7.74 -6.88 5.10
N ILE A 112 -9.06 -6.98 5.34
CA ILE A 112 -9.74 -6.27 6.44
C ILE A 112 -9.23 -6.78 7.80
N ALA A 113 -9.11 -8.09 7.99
CA ALA A 113 -8.60 -8.66 9.23
C ALA A 113 -7.17 -8.21 9.54
N ALA A 114 -6.32 -8.09 8.51
CA ALA A 114 -4.97 -7.53 8.67
C ALA A 114 -4.99 -6.05 9.09
N TRP A 115 -5.91 -5.26 8.54
CA TRP A 115 -6.13 -3.87 8.96
C TRP A 115 -6.59 -3.79 10.42
N ASP A 116 -7.59 -4.59 10.79
CA ASP A 116 -8.11 -4.65 12.16
C ASP A 116 -7.01 -5.06 13.15
N CYS A 117 -6.15 -6.01 12.77
CA CYS A 117 -4.99 -6.40 13.56
C CYS A 117 -4.03 -5.21 13.76
N PHE A 118 -3.70 -4.48 12.70
CA PHE A 118 -2.82 -3.31 12.80
C PHE A 118 -3.40 -2.23 13.72
N THR A 119 -4.69 -1.92 13.58
CA THR A 119 -5.34 -0.87 14.38
C THR A 119 -5.50 -1.24 15.85
N ARG A 120 -5.64 -2.52 16.18
CA ARG A 120 -5.91 -2.98 17.56
C ARG A 120 -4.67 -3.44 18.32
N VAL A 121 -3.73 -4.12 17.65
CA VAL A 121 -2.57 -4.73 18.30
C VAL A 121 -1.38 -3.76 18.32
N GLY A 122 -1.21 -2.97 17.25
CA GLY A 122 -0.14 -1.99 17.11
C GLY A 122 0.87 -2.32 16.00
N PRO A 123 1.96 -1.54 15.89
CA PRO A 123 2.78 -1.49 14.67
C PRO A 123 3.48 -2.81 14.31
N ALA A 124 4.22 -3.41 15.24
CA ALA A 124 5.05 -4.58 14.95
C ALA A 124 4.21 -5.81 14.54
N GLU A 125 3.14 -6.08 15.27
CA GLU A 125 2.25 -7.21 14.98
C GLU A 125 1.31 -6.92 13.80
N GLY A 126 0.92 -5.64 13.64
CA GLY A 126 0.14 -5.18 12.51
C GLY A 126 0.86 -5.32 11.18
N GLU A 127 2.14 -4.94 11.13
CA GLU A 127 2.98 -5.10 9.93
C GLU A 127 3.09 -6.57 9.53
N ARG A 128 3.21 -7.47 10.51
CA ARG A 128 3.20 -8.92 10.29
C ARG A 128 1.87 -9.42 9.73
N ALA A 129 0.75 -8.90 10.23
CA ALA A 129 -0.58 -9.23 9.71
C ALA A 129 -0.77 -8.74 8.26
N ILE A 130 -0.26 -7.55 7.93
CA ILE A 130 -0.28 -7.02 6.56
C ILE A 130 0.61 -7.88 5.65
N ALA A 131 1.81 -8.28 6.10
CA ALA A 131 2.66 -9.20 5.36
C ALA A 131 1.95 -10.53 5.06
N GLN A 132 1.22 -11.09 6.03
CA GLN A 132 0.42 -12.29 5.84
C GLN A 132 -0.66 -12.09 4.76
N ALA A 133 -1.36 -10.94 4.78
CA ALA A 133 -2.35 -10.62 3.75
C ALA A 133 -1.72 -10.46 2.37
N ILE A 134 -0.53 -9.87 2.26
CA ILE A 134 0.22 -9.74 0.99
C ILE A 134 0.53 -11.12 0.40
N VAL A 135 1.04 -12.04 1.21
CA VAL A 135 1.34 -13.41 0.77
C VAL A 135 0.06 -14.14 0.35
N TYR A 136 -1.02 -14.00 1.13
CA TYR A 136 -2.32 -14.56 0.78
C TYR A 136 -2.79 -14.08 -0.60
N LEU A 137 -2.76 -12.77 -0.82
CA LEU A 137 -3.17 -12.16 -2.08
C LEU A 137 -2.28 -12.57 -3.25
N ALA A 138 -0.97 -12.74 -3.02
CA ALA A 138 -0.04 -13.21 -4.04
C ALA A 138 -0.34 -14.66 -4.45
N CYS A 139 -0.67 -15.53 -3.50
CA CYS A 139 -1.00 -16.94 -3.77
C CYS A 139 -2.45 -17.18 -4.21
N ALA A 140 -3.36 -16.22 -3.98
CA ALA A 140 -4.77 -16.36 -4.34
C ALA A 140 -4.99 -16.50 -5.86
N PRO A 141 -6.02 -17.24 -6.31
CA PRO A 141 -6.36 -17.32 -7.73
C PRO A 141 -6.73 -15.94 -8.27
N LYS A 142 -6.20 -15.58 -9.44
CA LYS A 142 -6.40 -14.26 -10.05
C LYS A 142 -7.61 -14.27 -10.97
N SER A 143 -8.41 -13.22 -10.94
CA SER A 143 -9.56 -13.02 -11.84
C SER A 143 -9.65 -11.56 -12.26
N ASN A 144 -9.20 -11.27 -13.48
CA ASN A 144 -9.35 -9.95 -14.11
C ASN A 144 -10.79 -9.69 -14.62
N GLY A 145 -11.73 -10.63 -14.41
CA GLY A 145 -13.03 -10.65 -15.08
C GLY A 145 -14.07 -9.62 -14.62
N ARG A 146 -13.83 -8.86 -13.54
CA ARG A 146 -14.85 -7.96 -12.96
C ARG A 146 -14.54 -6.47 -13.02
N TYR A 147 -13.29 -6.07 -13.26
CA TYR A 147 -12.98 -4.65 -13.42
C TYR A 147 -13.64 -4.03 -14.67
N VAL A 148 -14.07 -4.87 -15.62
CA VAL A 148 -14.79 -4.46 -16.84
C VAL A 148 -16.20 -3.90 -16.55
N LEU A 149 -16.77 -4.09 -15.34
CA LEU A 149 -18.11 -3.57 -15.03
C LEU A 149 -18.16 -2.04 -14.98
N SER A 150 -17.08 -1.37 -14.54
CA SER A 150 -17.01 0.11 -14.56
C SER A 150 -16.96 0.64 -16.01
N THR A 151 -16.28 -0.08 -16.91
CA THR A 151 -16.24 0.21 -18.36
C THR A 151 -17.58 -0.04 -19.05
N LEU A 152 -18.38 -1.02 -18.58
CA LEU A 152 -19.72 -1.28 -19.12
C LEU A 152 -20.71 -0.13 -18.93
N ARG A 153 -20.44 0.80 -17.98
CA ARG A 153 -21.28 1.97 -17.72
C ARG A 153 -21.19 3.06 -18.80
N LEU A 154 -20.25 2.94 -19.75
CA LEU A 154 -20.11 3.85 -20.89
C LEU A 154 -20.88 3.40 -22.14
N LYS A 155 -21.59 2.26 -22.11
CA LYS A 155 -22.51 1.92 -23.20
C LYS A 155 -23.77 2.79 -23.14
N PRO A 156 -24.34 3.20 -24.30
CA PRO A 156 -25.59 3.97 -24.33
C PRO A 156 -26.65 3.25 -23.50
N ARG A 157 -27.43 4.04 -22.75
CA ARG A 157 -28.45 3.59 -21.79
C ARG A 157 -29.44 2.65 -22.49
N TRP A 158 -29.19 1.34 -22.42
CA TRP A 158 -30.07 0.32 -22.99
C TRP A 158 -31.46 0.49 -22.36
N PRO A 159 -32.56 0.44 -23.14
CA PRO A 159 -33.88 0.43 -22.55
C PRO A 159 -33.97 -0.75 -21.57
N MET A 160 -34.47 -0.51 -20.35
CA MET A 160 -34.72 -1.61 -19.40
C MET A 160 -35.63 -2.62 -20.09
N LEU A 161 -35.18 -3.88 -20.15
CA LEU A 161 -36.02 -4.99 -20.59
C LEU A 161 -37.29 -4.99 -19.75
N ALA A 162 -38.45 -5.14 -20.40
CA ALA A 162 -39.77 -5.05 -19.76
C ALA A 162 -39.91 -6.00 -18.55
N ASN A 163 -39.18 -7.12 -18.54
CA ASN A 163 -39.18 -8.13 -17.48
C ASN A 163 -38.33 -7.77 -16.25
N VAL A 164 -37.53 -6.70 -16.30
CA VAL A 164 -36.70 -6.20 -15.17
C VAL A 164 -37.29 -4.90 -14.58
N ARG A 165 -38.42 -4.41 -15.11
CA ARG A 165 -39.22 -3.40 -14.41
C ARG A 165 -39.81 -4.04 -13.16
N ILE A 166 -39.16 -3.79 -12.02
CA ILE A 166 -39.72 -4.05 -10.70
C ILE A 166 -41.14 -3.49 -10.69
N MET A 167 -42.12 -4.30 -10.25
CA MET A 167 -43.54 -3.96 -10.16
C MET A 167 -43.81 -2.93 -9.05
N THR A 168 -43.00 -1.88 -8.95
CA THR A 168 -43.17 -0.74 -8.07
C THR A 168 -44.07 0.29 -8.75
N CYS A 169 -45.39 0.04 -8.77
CA CYS A 169 -46.40 1.10 -8.88
C CYS A 169 -47.86 0.64 -8.63
N ARG A 170 -48.11 -0.35 -7.75
CA ARG A 170 -49.49 -0.74 -7.40
C ARG A 170 -49.85 -0.70 -5.91
N PHE A 171 -49.06 -0.02 -5.09
CA PHE A 171 -49.33 0.13 -3.65
C PHE A 171 -49.59 1.56 -3.14
N ILE A 172 -49.50 2.59 -3.99
CA ILE A 172 -49.71 3.99 -3.55
C ILE A 172 -51.09 4.58 -3.97
N CYS A 173 -51.93 3.85 -4.74
CA CYS A 173 -53.21 4.40 -5.23
C CYS A 173 -54.49 3.83 -4.55
N VAL A 174 -54.39 3.01 -3.50
CA VAL A 174 -55.56 2.43 -2.80
C VAL A 174 -55.86 3.05 -1.42
N MET A 175 -55.02 3.98 -0.91
CA MET A 175 -55.28 4.70 0.36
C MET A 175 -55.61 6.19 0.19
N ARG A 176 -56.32 6.58 -0.87
CA ARG A 176 -56.86 7.96 -0.98
C ARG A 176 -58.33 8.01 -1.43
N ARG A 177 -59.13 7.04 -0.98
CA ARG A 177 -60.60 7.10 -0.90
C ARG A 177 -61.09 6.21 0.24
N ARG A 178 -61.19 6.78 1.44
CA ARG A 178 -62.23 6.50 2.44
C ARG A 178 -62.03 7.45 3.62
N ASN A 179 -63.08 8.24 3.85
CA ASN A 179 -63.29 9.36 4.78
C ASN A 179 -62.68 10.69 4.35
#